data_AF-D8Q982-F1
#
_entry.id   AF-D8Q982-F1
#
_cell.length_a   1.000
_cell.length_b   1.000
_cell.length_c   1.000
_cell.angle_alpha   90.00
_cell.angle_beta   90.00
_cell.angle_gamma   90.00
#
_symmetry.space_group_name_H-M   'P 1'
#
loop_
_entity.id
_entity.type
_entity.pdbx_description
1 polymer ?
#
loop_
_entity_poly.entity_id
_entity_poly.type
_entity_poly.pdbx_seq_one_letter_code
_entity_poly.pdbx_strand_id
1 'polypeptide(L)'
;MSRKARKHVECALGITYMRVHGEAGRIPHSTPPSSTSLLTLFAQLTLPFPLVMKLALAVSTVFAAVVLAAPTEQVCDNGLNCYASVHEWGGVIQYEPYQGNLMDACRYNDGAVGGIIGGTGNLWGYKACVAVAISDTKIGPVTVQGLASCENQNLTCEWEEPNLDFNLYASIVGECAWDNGCPITQQNYIDFIYGTLSEIGSSDWPSSVDTLLENGWRALLDWAKTGDTIPYQNLNDYLHYS
;
A
#
# COMPACT_ATOMS: atom_id res chain seq x y z
N MET A 1 -17.41 -48.01 -17.71
CA MET A 1 -16.09 -47.39 -17.97
C MET A 1 -16.23 -45.89 -17.93
N SER A 2 -15.76 -45.21 -16.87
CA SER A 2 -15.31 -43.81 -16.90
C SER A 2 -14.73 -43.45 -15.53
N ARG A 3 -13.40 -43.30 -15.44
CA ARG A 3 -12.71 -42.81 -14.24
C ARG A 3 -12.43 -41.32 -14.44
N LYS A 4 -12.99 -40.51 -13.54
CA LYS A 4 -12.73 -39.07 -13.43
C LYS A 4 -11.39 -38.88 -12.70
N ALA A 5 -10.36 -38.49 -13.44
CA ALA A 5 -9.04 -38.19 -12.89
C ALA A 5 -9.03 -36.76 -12.33
N ARG A 6 -8.76 -36.64 -11.02
CA ARG A 6 -8.35 -35.41 -10.34
C ARG A 6 -6.89 -35.15 -10.74
N LYS A 7 -6.59 -33.98 -11.33
CA LYS A 7 -5.23 -33.49 -11.44
C LYS A 7 -4.88 -32.73 -10.17
N HIS A 8 -3.84 -33.21 -9.50
CA HIS A 8 -3.09 -32.52 -8.45
C HIS A 8 -2.43 -31.27 -9.03
N VAL A 9 -2.50 -30.16 -8.30
CA VAL A 9 -1.65 -28.99 -8.48
C VAL A 9 -0.43 -29.22 -7.61
N GLU A 10 0.73 -29.45 -8.24
CA GLU A 10 2.03 -29.46 -7.59
C GLU A 10 2.57 -28.02 -7.62
N CYS A 11 2.74 -27.42 -6.44
CA CYS A 11 3.60 -26.25 -6.25
C CYS A 11 5.05 -26.69 -6.44
N ALA A 12 5.61 -26.49 -7.63
CA ALA A 12 7.03 -26.69 -7.90
C ALA A 12 7.78 -25.38 -7.60
N LEU A 13 8.51 -25.37 -6.48
CA LEU A 13 9.59 -24.43 -6.20
C LEU A 13 10.69 -24.60 -7.26
N GLY A 14 10.60 -23.81 -8.34
CA GLY A 14 11.60 -23.73 -9.39
C GLY A 14 12.63 -22.65 -9.11
N ILE A 15 13.51 -22.87 -8.13
CA ILE A 15 14.72 -22.05 -7.97
C ILE A 15 15.65 -22.37 -9.14
N THR A 16 15.56 -21.59 -10.22
CA THR A 16 16.50 -21.64 -11.33
C THR A 16 17.71 -20.81 -10.97
N TYR A 17 18.82 -21.51 -10.69
CA TYR A 17 20.14 -20.97 -10.43
C TYR A 17 20.67 -20.27 -11.69
N MET A 18 20.57 -18.95 -11.79
CA MET A 18 21.31 -18.18 -12.81
C MET A 18 22.74 -17.96 -12.34
N ARG A 19 23.67 -18.62 -13.03
CA ARG A 19 25.13 -18.41 -12.95
C ARG A 19 25.49 -17.09 -13.61
N VAL A 20 25.76 -16.05 -12.81
CA VAL A 20 26.33 -14.79 -13.28
C VAL A 20 27.86 -14.88 -13.22
N HIS A 21 28.50 -14.90 -14.40
CA HIS A 21 29.90 -14.54 -14.55
C HIS A 21 29.97 -13.01 -14.71
N GLY A 22 30.58 -12.32 -13.75
CA GLY A 22 30.77 -10.86 -13.78
C GLY A 22 32.13 -10.48 -13.20
N GLU A 23 32.96 -9.89 -14.04
CA GLU A 23 34.34 -9.46 -13.80
C GLU A 23 34.49 -8.45 -12.65
N ALA A 24 35.61 -8.59 -11.94
CA ALA A 24 36.01 -7.76 -10.81
C ALA A 24 36.43 -6.34 -11.25
N GLY A 25 35.56 -5.37 -11.00
CA GLY A 25 35.85 -3.93 -11.04
C GLY A 25 36.09 -3.35 -9.64
N ARG A 26 37.34 -3.01 -9.35
CA ARG A 26 37.82 -2.38 -8.10
C ARG A 26 37.36 -0.91 -8.02
N ILE A 27 36.57 -0.53 -7.01
CA ILE A 27 36.21 0.87 -6.69
C ILE A 27 36.74 1.24 -5.29
N PRO A 28 37.30 2.46 -5.09
CA PRO A 28 38.00 2.85 -3.87
C PRO A 28 37.09 3.25 -2.71
N HIS A 29 37.59 2.94 -1.51
CA HIS A 29 37.12 3.41 -0.20
C HIS A 29 36.96 4.93 -0.16
N SER A 30 35.76 5.41 0.18
CA SER A 30 35.53 6.76 0.68
C SER A 30 35.14 6.68 2.16
N THR A 31 35.80 7.52 2.96
CA THR A 31 35.65 7.65 4.42
C THR A 31 34.42 8.49 4.78
N PRO A 32 33.69 8.16 5.87
CA PRO A 32 32.57 8.96 6.34
C PRO A 32 33.03 10.26 7.03
N PRO A 33 32.34 11.40 6.82
CA PRO A 33 32.60 12.63 7.57
C PRO A 33 32.04 12.57 8.99
N SER A 34 32.77 13.23 9.87
CA SER A 34 32.56 13.35 11.31
C SER A 34 31.33 14.19 11.64
N SER A 35 30.40 13.64 12.42
CA SER A 35 29.23 14.37 12.93
C SER A 35 29.63 15.31 14.06
N THR A 36 29.55 16.60 13.78
CA THR A 36 29.75 17.71 14.71
C THR A 36 28.57 17.81 15.70
N SER A 37 28.87 17.83 16.99
CA SER A 37 27.92 17.98 18.10
C SER A 37 27.22 19.35 18.10
N LEU A 38 25.89 19.33 18.21
CA LEU A 38 25.06 20.50 18.50
C LEU A 38 24.86 20.62 20.03
N LEU A 39 25.49 21.64 20.60
CA LEU A 39 25.33 22.09 21.98
C LEU A 39 24.02 22.87 22.11
N THR A 40 23.03 22.33 22.83
CA THR A 40 21.81 23.04 23.19
C THR A 40 22.05 23.86 24.47
N LEU A 41 22.01 25.18 24.32
CA LEU A 41 22.17 26.18 25.38
C LEU A 41 20.84 26.34 26.13
N PHE A 42 20.76 25.84 27.37
CA PHE A 42 19.64 26.14 28.28
C PHE A 42 19.89 27.48 28.99
N ALA A 43 19.12 28.51 28.63
CA ALA A 43 19.06 29.76 29.37
C ALA A 43 18.15 29.59 30.61
N GLN A 44 18.73 29.68 31.80
CA GLN A 44 18.00 29.76 33.07
C GLN A 44 17.45 31.18 33.25
N LEU A 45 16.12 31.29 33.29
CA LEU A 45 15.42 32.51 33.69
C LEU A 45 15.07 32.40 35.19
N THR A 46 15.75 33.17 36.03
CA THR A 46 15.38 33.36 37.44
C THR A 46 14.58 34.65 37.58
N LEU A 47 13.41 34.58 38.23
CA LEU A 47 12.65 35.75 38.67
C LEU A 47 12.39 35.65 40.19
N PRO A 48 12.44 36.77 40.92
CA PRO A 48 12.20 36.79 42.36
C PRO A 48 10.71 37.01 42.68
N PHE A 49 10.18 36.22 43.61
CA PHE A 49 8.88 36.43 44.24
C PHE A 49 9.00 37.41 45.44
N PRO A 50 7.92 38.15 45.74
CA PRO A 50 7.56 38.40 47.14
C PRO A 50 6.21 37.79 47.51
N LEU A 51 6.19 37.23 48.72
CA LEU A 51 5.07 36.66 49.45
C LEU A 51 3.90 37.64 49.61
N VAL A 52 2.68 37.19 49.28
CA VAL A 52 1.46 37.56 50.03
C VAL A 52 0.58 36.32 50.17
N MET A 53 0.46 35.86 51.41
CA MET A 53 -0.33 34.70 51.83
C MET A 53 -1.80 35.11 51.98
N LYS A 54 -2.70 34.49 51.20
CA LYS A 54 -4.14 34.49 51.48
C LYS A 54 -4.74 33.10 51.29
N LEU A 55 -5.42 32.71 52.36
CA LEU A 55 -6.15 31.50 52.67
C LEU A 55 -7.19 31.17 51.57
N ALA A 56 -7.14 29.98 50.99
CA ALA A 56 -8.19 29.43 50.14
C ALA A 56 -8.37 27.93 50.43
N LEU A 57 -9.63 27.50 50.49
CA LEU A 57 -10.09 26.17 50.86
C LEU A 57 -9.38 25.04 50.09
N ALA A 58 -8.93 24.04 50.83
CA ALA A 58 -8.43 22.79 50.27
C ALA A 58 -9.60 21.95 49.72
N VAL A 59 -9.87 22.09 48.42
CA VAL A 59 -10.62 21.09 47.65
C VAL A 59 -9.60 20.09 47.14
N SER A 60 -9.53 18.91 47.77
CA SER A 60 -8.72 17.78 47.30
C SER A 60 -9.27 17.27 45.97
N THR A 61 -8.80 17.86 44.88
CA THR A 61 -8.98 17.34 43.53
C THR A 61 -7.98 16.20 43.36
N VAL A 62 -8.48 14.97 43.40
CA VAL A 62 -7.73 13.79 42.97
C VAL A 62 -7.55 13.93 41.46
N PHE A 63 -6.44 14.51 41.02
CA PHE A 63 -6.03 14.45 39.62
C PHE A 63 -5.65 12.99 39.34
N ALA A 64 -6.57 12.22 38.78
CA ALA A 64 -6.22 10.97 38.13
C ALA A 64 -5.27 11.34 36.97
N ALA A 65 -3.98 11.02 37.14
CA ALA A 65 -3.02 11.12 36.05
C ALA A 65 -3.47 10.12 34.97
N VAL A 66 -4.15 10.62 33.94
CA VAL A 66 -4.41 9.85 32.73
C VAL A 66 -3.06 9.65 32.07
N VAL A 67 -2.45 8.49 32.30
CA VAL A 67 -1.30 8.03 31.52
C VAL A 67 -1.86 7.75 30.13
N LEU A 68 -1.68 8.70 29.21
CA LEU A 68 -1.89 8.46 27.79
C LEU A 68 -0.84 7.41 27.39
N ALA A 69 -1.29 6.16 27.22
CA ALA A 69 -0.45 5.16 26.59
C ALA A 69 0.00 5.71 25.24
N ALA A 70 1.31 5.75 25.01
CA ALA A 70 1.81 6.08 23.68
C ALA A 70 1.18 5.08 22.69
N PRO A 71 0.77 5.54 21.50
CA PRO A 71 0.27 4.62 20.48
C PRO A 71 1.34 3.55 20.25
N THR A 72 0.93 2.30 20.25
CA THR A 72 1.81 1.19 19.89
C THR A 72 2.36 1.49 18.51
N GLU A 73 3.69 1.51 18.37
CA GLU A 73 4.35 1.60 17.07
C GLU A 73 3.75 0.50 16.16
N GLN A 74 3.18 0.91 15.04
CA GLN A 74 2.54 -0.01 14.11
C GLN A 74 3.65 -0.81 13.42
N VAL A 75 3.92 -2.01 13.94
CA VAL A 75 4.93 -2.89 13.35
C VAL A 75 4.34 -3.56 12.12
N CYS A 76 5.06 -3.41 11.04
CA CYS A 76 4.79 -4.05 9.77
C CYS A 76 5.45 -5.41 9.73
N ASP A 77 4.63 -6.46 9.84
CA ASP A 77 5.09 -7.84 9.75
C ASP A 77 4.68 -8.42 8.40
N ASN A 78 5.53 -8.20 7.40
CA ASN A 78 5.36 -8.70 6.04
C ASN A 78 5.25 -10.24 5.97
N GLY A 79 5.78 -10.96 6.96
CA GLY A 79 5.64 -12.41 7.04
C GLY A 79 4.21 -12.81 7.41
N LEU A 80 3.67 -12.16 8.45
CA LEU A 80 2.28 -12.37 8.87
C LEU A 80 1.27 -11.84 7.85
N ASN A 81 1.54 -10.69 7.23
CA ASN A 81 0.68 -10.12 6.18
C ASN A 81 0.61 -11.06 4.98
N CYS A 82 1.76 -11.54 4.48
CA CYS A 82 1.79 -12.57 3.44
C CYS A 82 0.98 -13.81 3.81
N TYR A 83 1.22 -14.36 5.01
CA TYR A 83 0.50 -15.54 5.47
C TYR A 83 -1.02 -15.30 5.48
N ALA A 84 -1.48 -14.20 6.06
CA ALA A 84 -2.90 -13.84 6.13
C ALA A 84 -3.51 -13.71 4.73
N SER A 85 -2.88 -12.93 3.85
CA SER A 85 -3.43 -12.66 2.52
C SER A 85 -3.43 -13.89 1.61
N VAL A 86 -2.43 -14.78 1.69
CA VAL A 86 -2.45 -16.06 0.93
C VAL A 86 -3.60 -16.94 1.37
N HIS A 87 -3.87 -17.01 2.68
CA HIS A 87 -4.97 -17.81 3.22
C HIS A 87 -6.35 -17.23 2.88
N GLU A 88 -6.47 -15.91 2.79
CA GLU A 88 -7.70 -15.26 2.33
C GLU A 88 -7.91 -15.43 0.83
N TRP A 89 -6.88 -15.16 0.01
CA TRP A 89 -6.93 -15.21 -1.45
C TRP A 89 -7.33 -16.59 -2.00
N GLY A 90 -6.76 -17.67 -1.45
CA GLY A 90 -7.05 -19.04 -1.89
C GLY A 90 -8.18 -19.75 -1.16
N GLY A 91 -8.75 -19.12 -0.12
CA GLY A 91 -9.68 -19.76 0.80
C GLY A 91 -11.04 -19.10 0.87
N VAL A 92 -11.07 -17.84 1.33
CA VAL A 92 -12.31 -17.15 1.73
C VAL A 92 -12.75 -16.14 0.67
N ILE A 93 -11.79 -15.49 0.00
CA ILE A 93 -12.06 -14.56 -1.08
C ILE A 93 -12.40 -15.35 -2.34
N GLN A 94 -13.61 -15.15 -2.85
CA GLN A 94 -13.97 -15.57 -4.20
C GLN A 94 -13.59 -14.41 -5.12
N TYR A 95 -12.49 -14.55 -5.84
CA TYR A 95 -12.05 -13.57 -6.84
C TYR A 95 -12.38 -14.08 -8.25
N GLU A 96 -12.63 -13.14 -9.16
CA GLU A 96 -12.79 -13.43 -10.58
C GLU A 96 -11.43 -13.57 -11.26
N PRO A 97 -11.29 -14.38 -12.33
CA PRO A 97 -10.00 -14.62 -12.98
C PRO A 97 -9.22 -13.36 -13.38
N TYR A 98 -9.92 -12.28 -13.78
CA TYR A 98 -9.27 -11.01 -14.11
C TYR A 98 -8.50 -10.40 -12.93
N GLN A 99 -9.01 -10.55 -11.70
CA GLN A 99 -8.36 -10.06 -10.47
C GLN A 99 -7.10 -10.89 -10.17
N GLY A 100 -7.17 -12.19 -10.46
CA GLY A 100 -6.01 -13.09 -10.49
C GLY A 100 -4.90 -12.55 -11.40
N ASN A 101 -5.26 -12.23 -12.64
CA ASN A 101 -4.32 -11.74 -13.64
C ASN A 101 -3.71 -10.37 -13.24
N LEU A 102 -4.51 -9.44 -12.70
CA LEU A 102 -4.01 -8.16 -12.20
C LEU A 102 -3.07 -8.33 -11.00
N MET A 103 -3.43 -9.21 -10.05
CA MET A 103 -2.60 -9.51 -8.88
C MET A 103 -1.27 -10.15 -9.28
N ASP A 104 -1.27 -11.12 -10.18
CA ASP A 104 -0.04 -11.75 -10.68
C ASP A 104 0.84 -10.74 -11.40
N ALA A 105 0.26 -9.89 -12.25
CA ALA A 105 1.00 -8.82 -12.91
C ALA A 105 1.58 -7.79 -11.93
N CYS A 106 0.91 -7.53 -10.80
CA CYS A 106 1.45 -6.70 -9.73
C CYS A 106 2.64 -7.37 -9.02
N ARG A 107 2.47 -8.61 -8.56
CA ARG A 107 3.47 -9.34 -7.76
C ARG A 107 4.76 -9.65 -8.51
N TYR A 108 4.65 -9.95 -9.81
CA TYR A 108 5.81 -10.25 -10.65
C TYR A 108 6.42 -9.01 -11.31
N ASN A 109 6.00 -7.81 -10.90
CA ASN A 109 6.66 -6.57 -11.30
C ASN A 109 7.78 -6.22 -10.31
N ASP A 110 9.03 -6.42 -10.71
CA ASP A 110 10.22 -6.16 -9.88
C ASP A 110 10.27 -4.74 -9.30
N GLY A 111 9.73 -3.75 -10.02
CA GLY A 111 9.70 -2.38 -9.55
C GLY A 111 8.59 -2.11 -8.52
N ALA A 112 7.44 -2.79 -8.67
CA ALA A 112 6.34 -2.70 -7.71
C ALA A 112 6.71 -3.35 -6.38
N VAL A 113 7.24 -4.57 -6.42
CA VAL A 113 7.58 -5.32 -5.20
C VAL A 113 9.00 -5.04 -4.70
N GLY A 114 9.81 -4.27 -5.43
CA GLY A 114 11.17 -3.90 -5.06
C GLY A 114 12.22 -5.01 -5.20
N GLY A 115 11.86 -6.13 -5.87
CA GLY A 115 12.51 -7.45 -5.94
C GLY A 115 14.05 -7.51 -5.85
N ILE A 116 14.70 -8.10 -6.86
CA ILE A 116 16.11 -8.56 -6.84
C ILE A 116 17.13 -7.46 -6.48
N ILE A 117 16.73 -6.18 -6.54
CA ILE A 117 17.61 -5.02 -6.33
C ILE A 117 17.58 -4.52 -4.86
N GLY A 118 16.82 -5.17 -3.97
CA GLY A 118 16.79 -4.84 -2.55
C GLY A 118 16.11 -3.51 -2.23
N GLY A 119 15.15 -3.11 -3.07
CA GLY A 119 14.29 -1.96 -2.83
C GLY A 119 13.10 -2.31 -1.94
N THR A 120 12.43 -1.29 -1.42
CA THR A 120 11.20 -1.44 -0.61
C THR A 120 9.92 -1.48 -1.47
N GLY A 121 10.06 -1.45 -2.80
CA GLY A 121 8.92 -1.43 -3.73
C GLY A 121 8.20 -0.08 -3.81
N ASN A 122 7.23 -0.01 -4.72
CA ASN A 122 6.25 1.07 -4.83
C ASN A 122 5.00 0.49 -5.50
N LEU A 123 4.07 -0.04 -4.72
CA LEU A 123 2.86 -0.66 -5.27
C LEU A 123 2.01 0.36 -6.03
N TRP A 124 1.92 1.58 -5.52
CA TRP A 124 1.09 2.65 -6.08
C TRP A 124 1.73 3.36 -7.28
N GLY A 125 2.90 2.90 -7.71
CA GLY A 125 3.54 3.29 -8.96
C GLY A 125 3.13 2.45 -10.17
N TYR A 126 2.37 1.36 -9.98
CA TYR A 126 2.07 0.41 -11.06
C TYR A 126 0.58 0.17 -11.25
N LYS A 127 0.15 0.25 -12.52
CA LYS A 127 -1.27 0.14 -12.90
C LYS A 127 -1.92 -1.15 -12.42
N ALA A 128 -1.23 -2.29 -12.59
CA ALA A 128 -1.77 -3.59 -12.18
C ALA A 128 -2.07 -3.65 -10.68
N CYS A 129 -1.18 -3.12 -9.84
CA CYS A 129 -1.35 -3.07 -8.39
C CYS A 129 -2.50 -2.17 -7.98
N VAL A 130 -2.57 -0.95 -8.52
CA VAL A 130 -3.67 -0.03 -8.25
C VAL A 130 -5.00 -0.60 -8.75
N ALA A 131 -5.01 -1.18 -9.96
CA ALA A 131 -6.20 -1.77 -10.57
C ALA A 131 -6.78 -2.91 -9.74
N VAL A 132 -5.94 -3.84 -9.26
CA VAL A 132 -6.44 -4.92 -8.40
C VAL A 132 -6.91 -4.41 -7.04
N ALA A 133 -6.20 -3.45 -6.43
CA ALA A 133 -6.52 -2.88 -5.12
C ALA A 133 -7.90 -2.19 -5.08
N ILE A 134 -8.36 -1.65 -6.21
CA ILE A 134 -9.65 -0.95 -6.31
C ILE A 134 -10.75 -1.79 -6.98
N SER A 135 -10.45 -3.04 -7.35
CA SER A 135 -11.36 -3.85 -8.17
C SER A 135 -12.50 -4.52 -7.39
N ASP A 136 -12.36 -4.68 -6.07
CA ASP A 136 -13.37 -5.36 -5.24
C ASP A 136 -13.24 -5.01 -3.75
N THR A 137 -14.38 -4.94 -3.05
CA THR A 137 -14.48 -4.86 -1.59
C THR A 137 -13.65 -5.87 -0.80
N LYS A 138 -13.41 -7.05 -1.37
CA LYS A 138 -12.69 -8.15 -0.70
C LYS A 138 -11.22 -8.19 -1.07
N ILE A 139 -10.80 -7.42 -2.07
CA ILE A 139 -9.45 -7.36 -2.58
C ILE A 139 -9.03 -5.89 -2.53
N GLY A 140 -8.58 -5.49 -1.34
CA GLY A 140 -8.15 -4.12 -1.07
C GLY A 140 -6.63 -3.97 -1.07
N PRO A 141 -6.15 -2.74 -0.85
CA PRO A 141 -4.75 -2.40 -0.65
C PRO A 141 -4.00 -3.32 0.33
N VAL A 142 -4.59 -3.63 1.50
CA VAL A 142 -4.02 -4.58 2.48
C VAL A 142 -3.75 -5.95 1.84
N THR A 143 -4.69 -6.49 1.07
CA THR A 143 -4.54 -7.78 0.40
C THR A 143 -3.44 -7.75 -0.66
N VAL A 144 -3.34 -6.64 -1.40
CA VAL A 144 -2.29 -6.42 -2.42
C VAL A 144 -0.92 -6.34 -1.77
N GLN A 145 -0.77 -5.53 -0.71
CA GLN A 145 0.47 -5.40 0.04
C GLN A 145 0.89 -6.73 0.64
N GLY A 146 -0.04 -7.45 1.29
CA GLY A 146 0.23 -8.74 1.89
C GLY A 146 0.69 -9.78 0.86
N LEU A 147 -0.02 -9.92 -0.26
CA LEU A 147 0.39 -10.86 -1.32
C LEU A 147 1.71 -10.46 -2.01
N ALA A 148 1.98 -9.17 -2.18
CA ALA A 148 3.25 -8.66 -2.70
C ALA A 148 4.41 -8.92 -1.74
N SER A 149 4.18 -8.80 -0.43
CA SER A 149 5.20 -9.04 0.59
C SER A 149 5.68 -10.50 0.64
N CYS A 150 4.91 -11.44 0.09
CA CYS A 150 5.35 -12.82 -0.12
C CYS A 150 6.57 -12.92 -1.06
N GLU A 151 6.70 -11.99 -2.00
CA GLU A 151 7.83 -11.92 -2.93
C GLU A 151 9.00 -11.10 -2.36
N ASN A 152 8.69 -10.13 -1.49
CA ASN A 152 9.69 -9.30 -0.83
C ASN A 152 9.30 -8.97 0.63
N GLN A 153 10.00 -9.58 1.59
CA GLN A 153 9.76 -9.34 3.02
C GLN A 153 10.22 -7.95 3.49
N ASN A 154 10.95 -7.21 2.67
CA ASN A 154 11.35 -5.81 2.92
C ASN A 154 10.44 -4.80 2.21
N LEU A 155 9.28 -5.24 1.70
CA LEU A 155 8.30 -4.35 1.09
C LEU A 155 7.86 -3.28 2.09
N THR A 156 7.65 -2.06 1.60
CA THR A 156 7.10 -0.98 2.41
C THR A 156 5.71 -1.37 2.92
N CYS A 157 5.37 -0.82 4.08
CA CYS A 157 4.08 -1.03 4.69
C CYS A 157 3.07 -0.16 3.97
N GLU A 158 1.83 -0.60 3.89
CA GLU A 158 0.80 0.09 3.10
C GLU A 158 0.70 1.59 3.42
N TRP A 159 0.75 1.95 4.71
CA TRP A 159 0.68 3.34 5.18
C TRP A 159 1.97 4.15 4.98
N GLU A 160 3.08 3.49 4.62
CA GLU A 160 4.39 4.08 4.36
C GLU A 160 4.75 4.04 2.86
N GLU A 161 3.94 3.38 2.03
CA GLU A 161 4.14 3.36 0.58
C GLU A 161 4.22 4.80 0.03
N PRO A 162 4.96 5.03 -1.06
CA PRO A 162 4.91 6.31 -1.73
C PRO A 162 3.48 6.64 -2.17
N ASN A 163 3.13 7.93 -2.16
CA ASN A 163 1.87 8.38 -2.73
C ASN A 163 1.69 7.85 -4.16
N LEU A 164 0.42 7.64 -4.54
CA LEU A 164 0.00 7.27 -5.88
C LEU A 164 0.75 8.10 -6.93
N ASP A 165 1.46 7.42 -7.83
CA ASP A 165 2.24 8.09 -8.86
C ASP A 165 1.33 8.99 -9.69
N PHE A 166 1.70 10.27 -9.81
CA PHE A 166 0.82 11.24 -10.45
C PHE A 166 0.68 11.01 -11.95
N ASN A 167 1.67 10.40 -12.62
CA ASN A 167 1.54 10.02 -14.03
C ASN A 167 0.60 8.82 -14.18
N LEU A 168 0.60 7.89 -13.21
CA LEU A 168 -0.40 6.81 -13.15
C LEU A 168 -1.79 7.41 -12.97
N TYR A 169 -1.99 8.34 -12.02
CA TYR A 169 -3.26 9.04 -11.87
C TYR A 169 -3.68 9.76 -13.16
N ALA A 170 -2.76 10.46 -13.81
CA ALA A 170 -3.00 11.11 -15.10
C ALA A 170 -3.36 10.11 -16.20
N SER A 171 -2.88 8.87 -16.13
CA SER A 171 -3.30 7.81 -17.06
C SER A 171 -4.75 7.34 -16.85
N ILE A 172 -5.33 7.58 -15.67
CA ILE A 172 -6.74 7.27 -15.35
C ILE A 172 -7.66 8.40 -15.85
N VAL A 173 -7.32 9.64 -15.50
CA VAL A 173 -8.23 10.80 -15.72
C VAL A 173 -7.92 11.58 -17.00
N GLY A 174 -6.78 11.33 -17.63
CA GLY A 174 -6.33 11.99 -18.85
C GLY A 174 -5.64 13.34 -18.59
N GLU A 175 -5.59 14.19 -19.62
CA GLU A 175 -4.85 15.45 -19.61
C GLU A 175 -5.29 16.43 -18.51
N CYS A 176 -6.54 16.35 -18.06
CA CYS A 176 -7.07 17.22 -17.01
C CYS A 176 -6.46 16.97 -15.61
N ALA A 177 -5.61 15.94 -15.44
CA ALA A 177 -4.82 15.77 -14.23
C ALA A 177 -3.94 16.99 -13.92
N TRP A 178 -3.44 17.68 -14.95
CA TRP A 178 -2.47 18.77 -14.80
C TRP A 178 -3.11 20.16 -14.63
N ASP A 179 -4.42 20.27 -14.86
CA ASP A 179 -5.19 21.53 -14.81
C ASP A 179 -5.99 21.65 -13.50
N ASN A 180 -5.28 21.61 -12.37
CA ASN A 180 -5.82 21.53 -10.99
C ASN A 180 -6.44 20.17 -10.60
N GLY A 181 -6.30 19.15 -11.44
CA GLY A 181 -6.76 17.79 -11.16
C GLY A 181 -8.27 17.61 -11.38
N CYS A 182 -8.65 16.75 -12.31
CA CYS A 182 -10.02 16.27 -12.46
C CYS A 182 -10.21 14.98 -11.65
N PRO A 183 -11.34 14.83 -10.94
CA PRO A 183 -11.60 13.60 -10.19
C PRO A 183 -11.90 12.44 -11.14
N ILE A 184 -11.60 11.23 -10.70
CA ILE A 184 -11.94 9.99 -11.41
C ILE A 184 -13.45 9.89 -11.50
N THR A 185 -13.95 9.64 -12.70
CA THR A 185 -15.36 9.29 -12.94
C THR A 185 -15.53 7.77 -13.04
N GLN A 186 -16.78 7.30 -13.00
CA GLN A 186 -17.10 5.89 -13.21
C GLN A 186 -16.50 5.35 -14.53
N GLN A 187 -16.56 6.14 -15.61
CA GLN A 187 -16.03 5.72 -16.90
C GLN A 187 -14.49 5.62 -16.88
N ASN A 188 -13.81 6.59 -16.24
CA ASN A 188 -12.36 6.53 -16.07
C ASN A 188 -11.95 5.26 -15.29
N TYR A 189 -12.70 4.90 -14.26
CA TYR A 189 -12.46 3.69 -13.49
C TYR A 189 -12.63 2.41 -14.34
N ILE A 190 -13.71 2.30 -15.12
CA ILE A 190 -13.92 1.16 -16.04
C ILE A 190 -12.76 1.08 -17.04
N ASP A 191 -12.47 2.20 -17.71
CA ASP A 191 -11.44 2.26 -18.75
C ASP A 191 -10.05 1.91 -18.17
N PHE A 192 -9.76 2.33 -16.95
CA PHE A 192 -8.51 2.00 -16.27
C PHE A 192 -8.37 0.50 -16.02
N ILE A 193 -9.41 -0.17 -15.49
CA ILE A 193 -9.36 -1.62 -15.22
C ILE A 193 -9.21 -2.40 -16.54
N TYR A 194 -10.07 -2.12 -17.53
CA TYR A 194 -10.03 -2.81 -18.82
C TYR A 194 -8.76 -2.49 -19.62
N GLY A 195 -8.26 -1.25 -19.54
CA GLY A 195 -7.01 -0.84 -20.16
C GLY A 195 -5.82 -1.57 -19.53
N THR A 196 -5.78 -1.66 -18.20
CA THR A 196 -4.73 -2.39 -17.49
C THR A 196 -4.75 -3.89 -17.82
N LEU A 197 -5.93 -4.52 -17.84
CA LEU A 197 -6.08 -5.92 -18.29
C LEU A 197 -5.58 -6.13 -19.72
N SER A 198 -5.89 -5.20 -20.63
CA SER A 198 -5.38 -5.23 -22.00
C SER A 198 -3.86 -5.11 -22.05
N GLU A 199 -3.27 -4.19 -21.26
CA GLU A 199 -1.83 -3.94 -21.21
C GLU A 199 -1.05 -5.16 -20.69
N ILE A 200 -1.61 -5.91 -19.73
CA ILE A 200 -0.99 -7.15 -19.23
C ILE A 200 -1.28 -8.37 -20.11
N GLY A 201 -2.00 -8.18 -21.22
CA GLY A 201 -2.33 -9.26 -22.16
C GLY A 201 -3.35 -10.27 -21.63
N SER A 202 -4.18 -9.88 -20.66
CA SER A 202 -5.22 -10.75 -20.13
C SER A 202 -6.36 -10.96 -21.14
N SER A 203 -6.90 -12.18 -21.20
CA SER A 203 -8.13 -12.49 -21.92
C SER A 203 -9.34 -12.67 -20.99
N ASP A 204 -9.11 -12.58 -19.68
CA ASP A 204 -10.17 -12.70 -18.68
C ASP A 204 -10.63 -11.32 -18.28
N TRP A 205 -11.93 -11.09 -18.43
CA TRP A 205 -12.57 -9.81 -18.15
C TRP A 205 -13.51 -9.96 -16.96
N PRO A 206 -13.88 -8.85 -16.29
CA PRO A 206 -14.97 -8.86 -15.34
C PRO A 206 -16.22 -9.53 -15.95
N SER A 207 -16.90 -10.37 -15.17
CA SER A 207 -18.07 -11.12 -15.65
C SER A 207 -19.19 -10.21 -16.17
N SER A 208 -19.27 -9.00 -15.60
CA SER A 208 -20.05 -7.88 -16.13
C SER A 208 -19.48 -6.55 -15.64
N VAL A 209 -19.80 -5.47 -16.35
CA VAL A 209 -19.51 -4.10 -15.88
C VAL A 209 -20.27 -3.82 -14.58
N ASP A 210 -21.51 -4.29 -14.44
CA ASP A 210 -22.30 -4.07 -13.23
C ASP A 210 -21.63 -4.67 -11.99
N THR A 211 -21.07 -5.88 -12.09
CA THR A 211 -20.30 -6.50 -10.98
C THR A 211 -19.06 -5.69 -10.61
N LEU A 212 -18.31 -5.22 -11.62
CA LEU A 212 -17.14 -4.38 -11.40
C LEU A 212 -17.51 -3.06 -10.69
N LEU A 213 -18.66 -2.49 -11.04
CA LEU A 213 -19.16 -1.26 -10.43
C LEU A 213 -19.72 -1.49 -9.02
N GLU A 214 -20.46 -2.58 -8.81
CA GLU A 214 -21.04 -2.94 -7.51
C GLU A 214 -19.95 -3.18 -6.47
N ASN A 215 -18.95 -3.99 -6.83
CA ASN A 215 -17.95 -4.46 -5.88
C ASN A 215 -16.75 -3.52 -5.74
N GLY A 216 -16.35 -2.82 -6.80
CA GLY A 216 -15.19 -1.93 -6.76
C GLY A 216 -15.59 -0.46 -6.67
N TRP A 217 -16.18 0.08 -7.74
CA TRP A 217 -16.48 1.52 -7.84
C TRP A 217 -17.36 2.06 -6.71
N ARG A 218 -18.50 1.40 -6.45
CA ARG A 218 -19.44 1.82 -5.39
C ARG A 218 -18.81 1.71 -4.01
N ALA A 219 -17.95 0.72 -3.78
CA ALA A 219 -17.24 0.57 -2.52
C ALA A 219 -16.19 1.68 -2.32
N LEU A 220 -15.47 2.04 -3.39
CA LEU A 220 -14.53 3.15 -3.36
C LEU A 220 -15.24 4.48 -3.07
N LEU A 221 -16.40 4.74 -3.69
CA LEU A 221 -17.23 5.91 -3.38
C LEU A 221 -17.75 5.88 -1.93
N ASP A 222 -18.16 4.71 -1.45
CA ASP A 222 -18.63 4.56 -0.07
C ASP A 222 -17.50 4.80 0.95
N TRP A 223 -16.29 4.37 0.67
CA TRP A 223 -15.13 4.67 1.51
C TRP A 223 -14.77 6.16 1.46
N ALA A 224 -14.69 6.74 0.25
CA ALA A 224 -14.24 8.12 0.04
C ALA A 224 -15.25 9.18 0.49
N LYS A 225 -16.56 8.88 0.49
CA LYS A 225 -17.66 9.81 0.79
C LYS A 225 -17.68 11.08 -0.08
N THR A 226 -17.35 10.94 -1.36
CA THR A 226 -17.20 12.06 -2.32
C THR A 226 -18.35 12.23 -3.31
N GLY A 227 -19.38 11.38 -3.25
CA GLY A 227 -20.52 11.42 -4.18
C GLY A 227 -20.28 10.50 -5.38
N ASP A 228 -20.21 11.08 -6.60
CA ASP A 228 -20.14 10.33 -7.87
C ASP A 228 -18.74 10.31 -8.51
N THR A 229 -17.74 10.92 -7.88
CA THR A 229 -16.37 11.01 -8.41
C THR A 229 -15.34 10.85 -7.30
N ILE A 230 -14.10 10.46 -7.63
CA ILE A 230 -13.01 10.25 -6.66
C ILE A 230 -11.84 11.21 -6.97
N PRO A 231 -11.61 12.25 -6.15
CA PRO A 231 -10.42 13.09 -6.26
C PRO A 231 -9.12 12.30 -6.00
N TYR A 232 -7.99 12.81 -6.49
CA TYR A 232 -6.66 12.22 -6.27
C TYR A 232 -6.40 11.89 -4.79
N GLN A 233 -6.62 12.86 -3.90
CA GLN A 233 -6.34 12.68 -2.48
C GLN A 233 -7.13 11.52 -1.88
N ASN A 234 -8.41 11.38 -2.25
CA ASN A 234 -9.25 10.30 -1.73
C ASN A 234 -8.82 8.92 -2.25
N LEU A 235 -8.43 8.81 -3.53
CA LEU A 235 -7.87 7.55 -4.03
C LEU A 235 -6.53 7.24 -3.36
N ASN A 236 -5.67 8.25 -3.21
CA ASN A 236 -4.39 8.09 -2.52
C ASN A 236 -4.61 7.60 -1.09
N ASP A 237 -5.49 8.26 -0.34
CA ASP A 237 -5.78 7.87 1.04
C ASP A 237 -6.40 6.46 1.11
N TYR A 238 -7.27 6.09 0.17
CA TYR A 238 -7.82 4.73 0.10
C TYR A 238 -6.70 3.70 0.00
N LEU A 239 -5.72 3.93 -0.88
CA LEU A 239 -4.59 3.02 -1.08
C LEU A 239 -3.66 2.87 0.14
N HIS A 240 -3.77 3.72 1.16
CA HIS A 240 -2.90 3.67 2.35
C HIS A 240 -3.63 3.24 3.63
N TYR A 241 -4.97 3.29 3.64
CA TYR A 241 -5.75 3.27 4.88
C TYR A 241 -7.05 2.44 4.84
N SER A 242 -7.32 1.67 3.78
CA SER A 242 -8.61 0.96 3.62
C SER A 242 -8.59 -0.50 4.04
#